data_AF-A0AAV4DBN1-F1
#
_entry.id   AF-A0AAV4DBN1-F1
#
_cell.length_a   1.000
_cell.length_b   1.000
_cell.length_c   1.000
_cell.angle_alpha   90.00
_cell.angle_beta   90.00
_cell.angle_gamma   90.00
#
_symmetry.space_group_name_H-M   'P 1'
#
loop_
_entity.id
_entity.type
_entity.pdbx_description
1 polymer ?
#
loop_
_entity_poly.entity_id
_entity_poly.type
_entity_poly.pdbx_seq_one_letter_code
_entity_poly.pdbx_strand_id
1 'polypeptide(L)'
;MLCIMSTAIEMAKGFGIRHSIGDVDFYPNGGKHQPGCPPETMGILTMLKLEDAFYYGACSHSRCLDLFRNSIRKCRYDPQGPCTMGFHTDPSCRGEFYPNTTAVDPFC
;
A
#
# COMPACT_ATOMS: atom_id res chain seq x y z
N MET A 1 8.81 -14.02 2.54
CA MET A 1 7.78 -13.38 1.67
C MET A 1 7.70 -11.89 2.00
N LEU A 2 7.78 -11.01 0.99
CA LEU A 2 7.67 -9.55 1.13
C LEU A 2 6.23 -9.12 0.83
N CYS A 3 5.58 -8.39 1.73
CA CYS A 3 4.23 -7.85 1.50
C CYS A 3 4.23 -6.32 1.55
N ILE A 4 3.68 -5.67 0.53
CA ILE A 4 3.43 -4.22 0.51
C ILE A 4 1.92 -4.01 0.63
N MET A 5 1.51 -3.44 1.77
CA MET A 5 0.13 -3.32 2.19
C MET A 5 -0.35 -1.88 1.99
N SER A 6 -0.85 -1.57 0.79
CA SER A 6 -1.34 -0.22 0.49
C SER A 6 -2.76 0.06 1.01
N THR A 7 -3.55 -0.99 1.29
CA THR A 7 -4.85 -0.92 1.99
C THR A 7 -4.95 -2.07 2.99
N ALA A 8 -4.98 -1.79 4.28
CA ALA A 8 -5.07 -2.74 5.37
C ALA A 8 -6.20 -2.26 6.30
N ILE A 9 -7.43 -2.71 6.05
CA ILE A 9 -8.61 -2.35 6.86
C ILE A 9 -9.46 -3.60 7.09
N GLU A 10 -10.02 -3.75 8.29
CA GLU A 10 -11.06 -4.76 8.61
C GLU A 10 -12.14 -4.77 7.52
N MET A 11 -12.25 -5.92 6.83
CA MET A 11 -13.26 -6.50 5.91
C MET A 11 -14.30 -5.65 5.15
N ALA A 12 -14.51 -4.37 5.40
CA ALA A 12 -15.60 -3.57 4.85
C ALA A 12 -15.17 -2.33 4.07
N LYS A 13 -13.87 -1.98 4.02
CA LYS A 13 -13.43 -0.68 3.44
C LYS A 13 -12.21 -0.72 2.52
N GLY A 14 -11.45 -1.81 2.47
CA GLY A 14 -10.27 -1.94 1.62
C GLY A 14 -10.02 -3.40 1.22
N PHE A 15 -9.36 -3.61 0.09
CA PHE A 15 -9.14 -4.94 -0.51
C PHE A 15 -7.87 -5.66 -0.02
N GLY A 16 -7.22 -5.18 1.05
CA GLY A 16 -6.02 -5.82 1.59
C GLY A 16 -6.14 -6.22 3.06
N ILE A 17 -5.13 -6.96 3.51
CA ILE A 17 -5.11 -7.66 4.80
C ILE A 17 -4.44 -6.76 5.86
N ARG A 18 -4.83 -6.87 7.14
CA ARG A 18 -4.13 -6.19 8.25
C ARG A 18 -3.12 -7.06 8.98
N HIS A 19 -3.30 -8.37 8.90
CA HIS A 19 -2.40 -9.30 9.55
C HIS A 19 -1.07 -9.33 8.79
N SER A 20 0.02 -9.21 9.54
CA SER A 20 1.37 -9.52 9.06
C SER A 20 1.42 -10.97 8.60
N ILE A 21 1.82 -11.17 7.34
CA ILE A 21 1.93 -12.49 6.69
C ILE A 21 3.29 -12.69 6.02
N GLY A 22 4.14 -11.66 6.00
CA GLY A 22 5.49 -11.69 5.46
C GLY A 22 6.54 -11.99 6.52
N ASP A 23 7.77 -12.21 6.04
CA ASP A 23 8.95 -12.05 6.90
C ASP A 23 9.06 -10.58 7.32
N VAL A 24 8.75 -9.71 6.36
CA VAL A 24 8.68 -8.26 6.51
C VAL A 24 7.44 -7.73 5.78
N ASP A 25 6.69 -6.87 6.46
CA ASP A 25 5.48 -6.23 5.96
C ASP A 25 5.66 -4.71 5.96
N PHE A 26 5.35 -4.07 4.83
CA PHE A 26 5.40 -2.61 4.71
C PHE A 26 4.01 -2.03 4.55
N TYR A 27 3.66 -1.04 5.37
CA TYR A 27 2.38 -0.35 5.39
C TYR A 27 2.58 1.13 5.02
N PRO A 28 2.79 1.45 3.73
CA PRO A 28 3.04 2.82 3.30
C PRO A 28 1.91 3.76 3.73
N ASN A 29 2.26 4.91 4.29
CA ASN A 29 1.32 5.90 4.86
C ASN A 29 0.36 5.30 5.89
N GLY A 30 0.83 4.32 6.68
CA GLY A 30 0.00 3.62 7.66
C GLY A 30 -0.90 2.53 7.07
N GLY A 31 -0.75 2.19 5.79
CA GLY A 31 -1.46 1.10 5.13
C GLY A 31 -2.97 1.31 5.03
N LYS A 32 -3.44 2.55 4.84
CA LYS A 32 -4.88 2.85 4.74
C LYS A 32 -5.19 3.53 3.41
N HIS A 33 -5.48 4.83 3.46
CA HIS A 33 -5.75 5.64 2.30
C HIS A 33 -4.45 6.22 1.76
N GLN A 34 -4.18 6.01 0.47
CA GLN A 34 -2.93 6.46 -0.14
C GLN A 34 -3.05 7.90 -0.68
N PRO A 35 -2.02 8.74 -0.50
CA PRO A 35 -2.01 10.09 -1.05
C PRO A 35 -2.26 10.10 -2.57
N GLY A 36 -3.07 11.07 -3.01
CA GLY A 36 -3.45 11.23 -4.42
C GLY A 36 -4.62 10.34 -4.87
N CYS A 37 -5.16 9.48 -4.00
CA CYS A 37 -6.38 8.75 -4.30
C CYS A 37 -7.65 9.55 -3.94
N PRO A 38 -8.77 9.35 -4.66
CA PRO A 38 -10.06 9.92 -4.29
C PRO A 38 -10.51 9.43 -2.91
N PRO A 39 -11.26 10.23 -2.13
CA PRO A 39 -11.81 9.77 -0.85
C PRO A 39 -12.58 8.48 -1.02
N GLU A 40 -12.36 7.52 -0.12
CA GLU A 40 -13.12 6.27 -0.07
C GLU A 40 -14.55 6.59 0.42
N THR A 41 -15.46 6.96 -0.49
CA THR A 41 -16.85 7.26 -0.17
C THR A 41 -17.62 5.97 0.11
N MET A 42 -17.88 5.75 1.39
CA MET A 42 -18.57 4.58 1.94
C MET A 42 -20.08 4.61 1.67
N GLY A 43 -20.52 3.83 0.69
CA GLY A 43 -21.87 3.32 0.61
C GLY A 43 -21.84 1.82 0.29
N ILE A 44 -22.64 1.01 0.99
CA ILE A 44 -22.88 -0.39 0.61
C ILE A 44 -23.32 -0.49 -0.87
N LEU A 45 -24.02 0.54 -1.37
CA LEU A 45 -24.37 0.68 -2.79
C LEU A 45 -23.16 0.85 -3.72
N THR A 46 -22.10 1.53 -3.29
CA THR A 46 -20.91 1.82 -4.11
C THR A 46 -20.08 0.56 -4.37
N MET A 47 -20.16 -0.44 -3.48
CA MET A 47 -19.52 -1.75 -3.66
C MET A 47 -20.34 -2.71 -4.51
N LEU A 48 -21.67 -2.50 -4.60
CA LEU A 48 -22.58 -3.32 -5.41
C LEU A 48 -22.52 -2.98 -6.90
N LYS A 49 -22.07 -1.77 -7.25
CA LYS A 49 -21.70 -1.40 -8.61
C LYS A 49 -20.24 -1.69 -8.80
N LEU A 50 -19.94 -2.80 -9.48
CA LEU A 50 -18.57 -3.24 -9.79
C LEU A 50 -17.74 -2.10 -10.42
N GLU A 51 -18.39 -1.28 -11.25
CA GLU A 51 -17.82 -0.13 -11.94
C GLU A 51 -17.31 0.97 -10.99
N ASP A 52 -18.03 1.22 -9.88
CA ASP A 52 -17.67 2.24 -8.88
C ASP A 52 -16.70 1.69 -7.82
N ALA A 53 -16.77 0.40 -7.50
CA ALA A 53 -15.84 -0.28 -6.60
C ALA A 53 -14.38 -0.20 -7.10
N PHE A 54 -14.20 -0.27 -8.42
CA PHE A 54 -12.90 -0.05 -9.07
C PHE A 54 -12.41 1.41 -8.95
N TYR A 55 -13.31 2.38 -8.80
CA TYR A 55 -12.91 3.79 -8.82
C TYR A 55 -12.49 4.31 -7.45
N TYR A 56 -13.18 3.90 -6.38
CA TYR A 56 -12.97 4.45 -5.03
C TYR A 56 -12.07 3.60 -4.13
N GLY A 57 -12.19 2.26 -4.18
CA GLY A 57 -11.38 1.35 -3.36
C GLY A 57 -10.13 0.83 -4.05
N ALA A 58 -10.10 0.80 -5.39
CA ALA A 58 -8.98 0.21 -6.11
C ALA A 58 -7.77 1.13 -6.21
N CYS A 59 -7.90 2.47 -6.16
CA CYS A 59 -6.74 3.36 -6.26
C CYS A 59 -5.71 3.12 -5.13
N SER A 60 -6.17 3.12 -3.87
CA SER A 60 -5.30 2.83 -2.73
C SER A 60 -4.79 1.39 -2.81
N HIS A 61 -5.65 0.44 -3.21
CA HIS A 61 -5.30 -0.98 -3.29
C HIS A 61 -4.22 -1.26 -4.35
N SER A 62 -4.35 -0.69 -5.55
CA SER A 62 -3.42 -0.88 -6.67
C SER A 62 -2.08 -0.17 -6.47
N ARG A 63 -1.98 0.75 -5.50
CA ARG A 63 -0.75 1.51 -5.24
C ARG A 63 0.45 0.62 -4.91
N CYS A 64 0.23 -0.59 -4.41
CA CYS A 64 1.31 -1.54 -4.12
C CYS A 64 2.11 -1.89 -5.40
N LEU A 65 1.46 -1.93 -6.56
CA LEU A 65 2.11 -2.22 -7.84
C LEU A 65 3.01 -1.08 -8.29
N ASP A 66 2.53 0.18 -8.19
CA ASP A 66 3.32 1.35 -8.54
C ASP A 66 4.52 1.53 -7.61
N LEU A 67 4.31 1.35 -6.30
CA LEU A 67 5.39 1.41 -5.32
C LEU A 67 6.42 0.31 -5.57
N PHE A 68 6.00 -0.93 -5.83
CA PHE A 68 6.95 -1.99 -6.15
C PHE A 68 7.71 -1.68 -7.44
N ARG A 69 7.02 -1.28 -8.52
CA ARG A 69 7.65 -0.90 -9.79
C ARG A 69 8.66 0.23 -9.62
N ASN A 70 8.28 1.29 -8.90
CA ASN A 70 9.13 2.44 -8.69
C ASN A 70 10.30 2.12 -7.75
N SER A 71 10.15 1.17 -6.82
CA SER A 71 11.26 0.70 -5.97
C SER A 71 12.41 0.03 -6.74
N ILE A 72 12.17 -0.47 -7.96
CA ILE A 72 13.22 -1.13 -8.76
C ILE A 72 14.31 -0.12 -9.15
N ARG A 73 13.91 1.08 -9.61
CA ARG A 73 14.85 2.05 -10.21
C ARG A 73 14.63 3.51 -9.84
N LYS A 74 13.43 3.93 -9.44
CA LYS A 74 13.08 5.35 -9.27
C LYS A 74 13.15 5.82 -7.81
N CYS A 75 12.68 5.00 -6.89
CA CYS A 75 12.54 5.37 -5.48
C CYS A 75 13.28 4.42 -4.55
N ARG A 76 13.79 4.97 -3.44
CA ARG A 76 14.19 4.22 -2.25
C ARG A 76 13.31 4.65 -1.09
N TYR A 77 12.38 3.79 -0.72
CA TYR A 77 11.42 4.05 0.34
C TYR A 77 12.00 3.58 1.68
N ASP A 78 12.67 4.48 2.38
CA ASP A 78 13.23 4.22 3.71
C ASP A 78 12.24 4.69 4.80
N PRO A 79 11.72 3.79 5.63
CA PRO A 79 10.81 4.11 6.73
C PRO A 79 11.48 4.76 7.95
N GLN A 80 12.73 5.26 7.84
CA GLN A 80 13.59 5.61 8.98
C GLN A 80 13.89 4.36 9.83
N GLY A 81 14.37 3.32 9.15
CA GLY A 81 14.68 2.01 9.73
C GLY A 81 15.64 1.20 8.87
N PRO A 82 16.03 -0.02 9.28
CA PRO A 82 17.03 -0.80 8.55
C PRO A 82 16.55 -1.34 7.19
N CYS A 83 15.26 -1.21 6.90
CA CYS A 83 14.61 -1.96 5.82
C CYS A 83 14.02 -1.03 4.76
N THR A 84 14.62 -1.02 3.57
CA THR A 84 14.04 -0.35 2.40
C THR A 84 12.86 -1.17 1.87
N MET A 85 11.71 -0.52 1.62
CA MET A 85 10.55 -1.19 1.02
C MET A 85 10.77 -1.45 -0.48
N GLY A 86 10.40 -2.64 -0.94
CA GLY A 86 10.29 -2.99 -2.36
C GLY A 86 11.42 -3.91 -2.84
N PHE A 87 11.88 -3.71 -4.07
CA PHE A 87 12.82 -4.62 -4.73
C PHE A 87 14.15 -4.79 -3.98
N HIS A 88 14.62 -3.73 -3.32
CA HIS A 88 15.90 -3.70 -2.59
C HIS A 88 15.74 -4.05 -1.10
N THR A 89 14.64 -4.66 -0.68
CA THR A 89 14.48 -5.12 0.70
C THR A 89 15.54 -6.17 1.04
N ASP A 90 16.29 -5.95 2.11
CA ASP A 90 17.29 -6.89 2.58
C ASP A 90 16.62 -8.21 3.04
N PRO A 91 17.11 -9.40 2.62
CA PRO A 91 16.52 -10.68 3.02
C PRO A 91 16.51 -10.95 4.54
N SER A 92 17.33 -10.25 5.31
CA SER A 92 17.36 -10.31 6.78
C SER A 92 16.30 -9.44 7.44
N CYS A 93 15.63 -8.55 6.69
CA CYS A 93 14.57 -7.70 7.22
C CYS A 93 13.44 -8.50 7.82
N ARG A 94 13.03 -8.13 9.03
CA ARG A 94 11.90 -8.73 9.75
C ARG A 94 11.03 -7.68 10.42
N GLY A 95 9.74 -7.98 10.51
CA GLY A 95 8.75 -7.16 11.21
C GLY A 95 8.00 -6.19 10.31
N GLU A 96 7.38 -5.18 10.93
CA GLU A 96 6.49 -4.24 10.25
C GLU A 96 7.11 -2.86 10.13
N PHE A 97 6.98 -2.25 8.95
CA PHE A 97 7.52 -0.92 8.66
C PHE A 97 6.50 -0.01 8.00
N TYR A 98 6.62 1.29 8.23
CA TYR A 98 5.60 2.27 7.86
C TYR A 98 6.20 3.45 7.07
N PRO A 99 6.71 3.21 5.83
CA PRO A 99 7.32 4.27 5.04
C PRO A 99 6.27 5.30 4.60
N ASN A 100 6.67 6.56 4.43
CA ASN A 100 5.81 7.57 3.81
C ASN A 100 6.04 7.61 2.30
N THR A 101 4.98 7.86 1.53
CA THR A 101 5.03 8.03 0.06
C THR A 101 4.20 9.24 -0.33
N THR A 102 4.44 9.83 -1.50
CA THR A 102 3.74 11.05 -1.93
C THR A 102 2.52 10.77 -2.79
N ALA A 103 1.80 11.84 -3.14
CA ALA A 103 0.57 11.79 -3.93
C ALA A 103 0.78 11.65 -5.45
N VAL A 104 1.99 11.83 -5.95
CA VAL A 104 2.29 11.98 -7.39
C VAL A 104 3.38 10.99 -7.81
N ASP A 105 3.24 10.32 -8.97
CA ASP A 105 4.26 9.40 -9.50
C ASP A 105 5.62 10.14 -9.58
N PRO A 106 6.74 9.56 -9.08
CA PRO A 106 6.93 8.16 -8.73
C PRO A 106 6.59 7.76 -7.29
N PHE A 107 5.89 8.62 -6.55
CA PHE A 107 5.45 8.41 -5.18
C PHE A 107 6.59 8.27 -4.17
N CYS A 108 7.82 8.65 -4.52
CA CYS A 108 8.79 9.04 -3.50
C CYS A 108 8.35 10.39 -2.91
#